data_AF-A0A2H0D171-F1
#
_entry.id   AF-A0A2H0D171-F1
#
_cell.length_a   1.000
_cell.length_b   1.000
_cell.length_c   1.000
_cell.angle_alpha   90.00
_cell.angle_beta   90.00
_cell.angle_gamma   90.00
#
_symmetry.space_group_name_H-M   'P 1'
#
loop_
_entity.id
_entity.type
_entity.pdbx_description
1 polymer ?
#
loop_
_entity_poly.entity_id
_entity_poly.type
_entity_poly.pdbx_seq_one_letter_code
_entity_poly.pdbx_strand_id
1 'polypeptide(L)'
;MNNLIELCLTRHPERNSKFKSCGKRKLVKHIFKPIKKTEGVFIDAFLGGGSVSLYAKAKGYKVISNDIAFRSVIIGRAIIANNSVKLESEDLARLFLETKHDSFIKNNYCPKVFTSKISDFLDNAFASANKVENDTKRYLLLHLFIKFILSCRQFGKFTHTRDTLDLEAESILHPKQRTLLVMLVVALAEKKMLPL
;
A
#
# COMPACT_ATOMS: atom_id res chain seq x y z
N MET A 1 5.33 -8.03 22.83
CA MET A 1 5.09 -6.56 22.89
C MET A 1 6.24 -5.74 22.30
N ASN A 2 7.51 -6.05 22.63
CA ASN A 2 8.68 -5.31 22.10
C ASN A 2 8.85 -5.40 20.57
N ASN A 3 8.58 -6.55 19.95
CA ASN A 3 8.77 -6.76 18.50
C ASN A 3 7.87 -5.90 17.58
N LEU A 4 6.67 -5.51 18.01
CA LEU A 4 5.74 -4.68 17.21
C LEU A 4 6.11 -3.19 17.22
N ILE A 5 6.55 -2.71 18.39
CA ILE A 5 7.08 -1.35 18.55
C ILE A 5 8.40 -1.22 17.78
N GLU A 6 9.23 -2.25 17.80
CA GLU A 6 10.47 -2.32 17.02
C GLU A 6 10.17 -2.32 15.51
N LEU A 7 9.21 -3.12 15.02
CA LEU A 7 8.77 -3.12 13.62
C LEU A 7 8.29 -1.74 13.11
N CYS A 8 7.66 -0.94 13.98
CA CYS A 8 7.26 0.44 13.66
C CYS A 8 8.43 1.42 13.59
N LEU A 9 9.52 1.14 14.31
CA LEU A 9 10.60 2.10 14.60
C LEU A 9 11.94 1.75 13.94
N THR A 10 12.23 0.49 13.63
CA THR A 10 13.51 0.06 13.06
C THR A 10 13.52 0.15 11.54
N ARG A 11 14.67 0.54 11.00
CA ARG A 11 15.10 0.04 9.69
C ARG A 11 15.58 -1.38 9.97
N HIS A 12 14.81 -2.42 9.65
CA HIS A 12 15.43 -3.73 9.49
C HIS A 12 16.17 -3.74 8.14
N PRO A 13 17.51 -3.93 8.12
CA PRO A 13 18.26 -4.03 6.87
C PRO A 13 17.91 -5.30 6.06
N GLU A 14 17.39 -6.34 6.73
CA GLU A 14 17.17 -7.69 6.16
C GLU A 14 15.70 -8.01 5.79
N ARG A 15 14.76 -7.05 5.89
CA ARG A 15 13.36 -7.25 5.44
C ARG A 15 13.03 -6.31 4.29
N ASN A 16 13.03 -6.87 3.07
CA ASN A 16 12.76 -6.16 1.81
C ASN A 16 11.35 -5.54 1.69
N SER A 17 10.45 -5.73 2.66
CA SER A 17 9.16 -5.03 2.70
C SER A 17 9.27 -3.71 3.49
N LYS A 18 9.74 -2.66 2.81
CA LYS A 18 9.72 -1.28 3.33
C LYS A 18 8.28 -0.81 3.59
N PHE A 19 7.75 -1.01 4.79
CA PHE A 19 6.53 -0.34 5.24
C PHE A 19 6.81 1.15 5.49
N LYS A 20 6.91 1.92 4.39
CA LYS A 20 6.97 3.38 4.41
C LYS A 20 5.54 3.89 4.55
N SER A 21 5.02 3.88 5.79
CA SER A 21 3.88 4.70 6.18
C SER A 21 4.36 6.15 6.15
N CYS A 22 3.91 6.93 5.17
CA CYS A 22 4.20 8.36 5.08
C CYS A 22 3.47 9.11 6.21
N GLY A 23 4.05 10.23 6.66
CA GLY A 23 3.57 10.97 7.83
C GLY A 23 4.30 10.55 9.09
N LYS A 24 4.72 11.55 9.89
CA LYS A 24 5.27 11.61 11.26
C LYS A 24 6.01 10.41 11.90
N ARG A 25 6.42 9.36 11.18
CA ARG A 25 7.13 8.17 11.70
C ARG A 25 8.39 8.49 12.50
N LYS A 26 9.18 9.48 12.06
CA LYS A 26 10.36 9.94 12.82
C LYS A 26 10.00 10.69 14.11
N LEU A 27 8.79 11.25 14.17
CA LEU A 27 8.30 12.08 15.26
C LEU A 27 7.45 11.31 16.26
N VAL A 28 7.02 10.07 15.98
CA VAL A 28 6.09 9.33 16.87
C VAL A 28 6.62 9.19 18.29
N LYS A 29 7.93 8.97 18.47
CA LYS A 29 8.55 8.93 19.80
C LYS A 29 8.42 10.26 20.54
N HIS A 30 8.58 11.38 19.83
CA HIS A 30 8.45 12.72 20.41
C HIS A 30 6.99 13.06 20.73
N ILE A 31 6.05 12.66 19.87
CA ILE A 31 4.61 12.85 20.06
C ILE A 31 4.14 12.11 21.33
N PHE A 32 4.65 10.90 21.57
CA PHE A 32 4.26 10.09 22.72
C PHE A 32 5.08 10.35 23.99
N LYS A 33 6.19 11.10 23.92
CA LYS A 33 7.03 11.42 25.09
C LYS A 33 6.25 12.06 26.26
N PRO A 34 5.35 13.05 26.05
CA PRO A 34 4.59 13.64 27.16
C PRO A 34 3.40 12.79 27.62
N ILE A 35 3.02 11.74 26.89
CA ILE A 35 1.86 10.92 27.19
C ILE A 35 2.25 9.88 28.24
N LYS A 36 1.84 10.09 29.49
CA LYS A 36 2.14 9.19 30.61
C LYS A 36 1.28 7.92 30.64
N LYS A 37 0.09 7.98 30.04
CA LYS A 37 -0.82 6.83 29.98
C LYS A 37 -0.23 5.76 29.06
N THR A 38 -0.42 4.50 29.39
CA THR A 38 0.07 3.35 28.61
C THR A 38 -1.05 2.55 27.94
N GLU A 39 -2.31 2.85 28.28
CA GLU A 39 -3.50 2.13 27.79
C GLU A 39 -4.69 3.08 27.61
N GLY A 40 -5.75 2.62 26.95
CA GLY A 40 -6.99 3.37 26.72
C GLY A 40 -7.27 3.62 25.24
N VAL A 41 -8.11 4.63 24.96
CA VAL A 41 -8.54 4.95 23.59
C VAL A 41 -7.70 6.09 23.03
N PHE A 42 -7.05 5.88 21.89
CA PHE A 42 -6.35 6.90 21.12
C PHE A 42 -7.22 7.31 19.92
N ILE A 43 -7.54 8.60 19.81
CA ILE A 43 -8.37 9.14 18.73
C ILE A 43 -7.46 9.91 17.76
N ASP A 44 -7.39 9.42 16.52
CA ASP A 44 -6.63 10.03 15.42
C ASP A 44 -7.62 10.62 14.39
N ALA A 45 -7.94 11.91 14.50
CA ALA A 45 -8.89 12.56 13.61
C ALA A 45 -8.38 12.76 12.16
N PHE A 46 -7.06 12.62 11.96
CA PHE A 46 -6.36 12.87 10.70
C PHE A 46 -5.34 11.76 10.43
N LEU A 47 -5.86 10.57 10.15
CA LEU A 47 -5.07 9.35 10.03
C LEU A 47 -3.90 9.50 9.05
N GLY A 48 -4.10 10.19 7.92
CA GLY A 48 -3.07 10.41 6.91
C GLY A 48 -2.48 9.08 6.42
N GLY A 49 -1.18 8.86 6.67
CA GLY A 49 -0.53 7.58 6.35
C GLY A 49 -0.43 6.57 7.50
N GLY A 50 -1.01 6.87 8.67
CA GLY A 50 -1.23 5.93 9.76
C GLY A 50 -0.08 5.72 10.74
N SER A 51 1.04 6.44 10.62
CA SER A 51 2.21 6.20 11.49
C SER A 51 1.93 6.38 12.98
N VAL A 52 1.12 7.39 13.33
CA VAL A 52 0.83 7.76 14.73
C VAL A 52 -0.15 6.75 15.31
N SER A 53 -1.27 6.51 14.62
CA SER A 53 -2.22 5.44 14.94
C SER A 53 -1.58 4.06 15.10
N LEU A 54 -0.69 3.66 14.18
CA LEU A 54 -0.03 2.35 14.27
C LEU A 54 0.90 2.26 15.49
N TYR A 55 1.61 3.35 15.80
CA TYR A 55 2.44 3.43 17.00
C TYR A 55 1.60 3.37 18.29
N ALA A 56 0.46 4.07 18.32
CA ALA A 56 -0.50 4.01 19.42
C ALA A 56 -1.00 2.57 19.64
N LYS A 57 -1.42 1.90 18.56
CA LYS A 57 -1.85 0.49 18.60
C LYS A 57 -0.75 -0.42 19.15
N ALA A 58 0.49 -0.26 18.67
CA ALA A 58 1.64 -1.03 19.16
C ALA A 58 1.97 -0.78 20.64
N LYS A 59 1.62 0.40 21.17
CA LYS A 59 1.75 0.76 22.59
C LYS A 59 0.64 0.17 23.49
N GLY A 60 -0.40 -0.44 22.92
CA GLY A 60 -1.51 -1.04 23.67
C GLY A 60 -2.80 -0.22 23.66
N TYR A 61 -2.85 0.88 22.91
CA TYR A 61 -4.09 1.67 22.79
C TYR A 61 -5.10 1.01 21.86
N LYS A 62 -6.39 1.10 22.22
CA LYS A 62 -7.49 0.97 21.27
C LYS A 62 -7.52 2.21 20.40
N VAL A 63 -7.38 2.04 19.08
CA VAL A 63 -7.30 3.19 18.15
C VAL A 63 -8.64 3.40 17.46
N ILE A 64 -9.11 4.66 17.47
CA ILE A 64 -10.19 5.15 16.63
C ILE A 64 -9.58 6.17 15.68
N SER A 65 -9.67 5.93 14.37
CA SER A 65 -9.06 6.80 13.36
C SER A 65 -10.07 7.28 12.33
N ASN A 66 -9.94 8.53 11.91
CA ASN A 66 -10.74 9.18 10.87
C ASN A 66 -9.84 9.92 9.87
N ASP A 67 -10.34 10.15 8.66
CA ASP A 67 -9.75 11.06 7.68
C ASP A 67 -10.78 11.36 6.58
N ILE A 68 -10.69 12.52 5.92
CA ILE A 68 -11.51 12.84 4.75
C ILE A 68 -11.02 12.12 3.49
N ALA A 69 -9.71 11.82 3.41
CA ALA A 69 -9.12 11.19 2.25
C ALA A 69 -9.45 9.70 2.21
N PHE A 70 -10.09 9.24 1.14
CA PHE A 70 -10.42 7.82 0.96
C PHE A 70 -9.19 6.90 1.00
N ARG A 71 -8.04 7.37 0.50
CA ARG A 71 -6.74 6.69 0.65
C ARG A 71 -6.41 6.38 2.11
N SER A 72 -6.69 7.30 3.01
CA SER A 72 -6.43 7.15 4.44
C SER A 72 -7.42 6.17 5.07
N VAL A 73 -8.68 6.18 4.66
CA VAL A 73 -9.67 5.15 5.04
C VAL A 73 -9.18 3.75 4.68
N ILE A 74 -8.66 3.55 3.46
CA ILE A 74 -8.07 2.27 3.04
C ILE A 74 -6.91 1.85 3.97
N ILE A 75 -6.01 2.77 4.31
CA ILE A 75 -4.90 2.50 5.23
C ILE A 75 -5.43 2.11 6.62
N GLY A 76 -6.43 2.83 7.12
CA GLY A 76 -7.06 2.57 8.41
C GLY A 76 -7.62 1.16 8.48
N ARG A 77 -8.37 0.74 7.47
CA ARG A 77 -8.95 -0.61 7.39
C ARG A 77 -7.87 -1.69 7.19
N ALA A 78 -6.92 -1.48 6.28
CA ALA A 78 -5.90 -2.46 5.94
C ALA A 78 -4.85 -2.70 7.03
N ILE A 79 -4.48 -1.64 7.77
CA ILE A 79 -3.31 -1.64 8.68
C ILE A 79 -3.72 -1.42 10.13
N ILE A 80 -4.57 -0.42 10.41
CA ILE A 80 -4.92 -0.05 11.79
C ILE A 80 -6.00 -0.98 12.36
N ALA A 81 -7.04 -1.30 11.60
CA ALA A 81 -8.10 -2.21 12.05
C ALA A 81 -7.68 -3.68 11.95
N ASN A 82 -6.85 -4.03 10.98
CA ASN A 82 -6.34 -5.39 10.80
C ASN A 82 -5.42 -5.81 11.95
N ASN A 83 -5.68 -6.99 12.52
CA ASN A 83 -4.87 -7.57 13.60
C ASN A 83 -3.95 -8.69 13.12
N SER A 84 -4.38 -9.50 12.15
CA SER A 84 -3.71 -10.76 11.82
C SER A 84 -3.83 -11.19 10.36
N VAL A 85 -4.75 -10.62 9.58
CA VAL A 85 -4.99 -11.05 8.20
C VAL A 85 -3.81 -10.66 7.33
N LYS A 86 -3.34 -11.61 6.53
CA LYS A 86 -2.28 -11.43 5.54
C LYS A 86 -2.82 -11.76 4.15
N LEU A 87 -2.13 -11.23 3.15
CA LEU A 87 -2.32 -11.64 1.76
C LEU A 87 -1.47 -12.88 1.51
N GLU A 88 -2.08 -13.86 0.88
CA GLU A 88 -1.41 -15.06 0.39
C GLU A 88 -1.08 -14.92 -1.10
N SER A 89 -0.26 -15.83 -1.63
CA SER A 89 0.17 -15.80 -3.03
C SER A 89 -1.04 -15.86 -3.99
N GLU A 90 -2.10 -16.59 -3.64
CA GLU A 90 -3.32 -16.72 -4.42
C GLU A 90 -4.11 -15.41 -4.49
N ASP A 91 -4.09 -14.61 -3.41
CA ASP A 91 -4.76 -13.29 -3.38
C ASP A 91 -4.10 -12.31 -4.34
N LEU A 92 -2.81 -12.48 -4.60
CA LEU A 92 -2.05 -11.66 -5.52
C LEU A 92 -2.09 -12.22 -6.94
N ALA A 93 -2.04 -13.55 -7.11
CA ALA A 93 -2.14 -14.21 -8.41
C ALA A 93 -3.46 -13.86 -9.12
N ARG A 94 -4.57 -13.77 -8.38
CA ARG A 94 -5.87 -13.36 -8.95
C ARG A 94 -5.87 -11.97 -9.60
N LEU A 95 -4.93 -11.09 -9.26
CA LEU A 95 -4.85 -9.75 -9.84
C LEU A 95 -4.45 -9.79 -11.33
N PHE A 96 -3.87 -10.91 -11.76
CA PHE A 96 -3.44 -11.16 -13.13
C PHE A 96 -4.42 -12.03 -13.93
N LEU A 97 -5.47 -12.54 -13.28
CA LEU A 97 -6.54 -13.28 -13.97
C LEU A 97 -7.49 -12.29 -14.64
N GLU A 98 -7.83 -12.57 -15.89
CA GLU A 98 -8.71 -11.71 -16.68
C GLU A 98 -10.07 -11.57 -16.01
N THR A 99 -10.49 -10.33 -15.81
CA THR A 99 -11.69 -9.95 -15.10
C THR A 99 -12.39 -8.86 -15.88
N LYS A 100 -13.68 -9.06 -16.19
CA LYS A 100 -14.50 -8.05 -16.86
C LYS A 100 -14.45 -6.71 -16.11
N HIS A 101 -14.04 -5.66 -16.82
CA HIS A 101 -13.94 -4.28 -16.34
C HIS A 101 -14.43 -3.29 -17.42
N ASP A 102 -14.64 -2.03 -17.04
CA ASP A 102 -15.08 -0.94 -17.91
C ASP A 102 -13.93 -0.11 -18.50
N SER A 103 -12.68 -0.47 -18.16
CA SER A 103 -11.46 0.21 -18.60
C SER A 103 -11.39 1.68 -18.16
N PHE A 104 -12.00 2.01 -17.01
CA PHE A 104 -12.04 3.37 -16.48
C PHE A 104 -10.65 4.01 -16.37
N ILE A 105 -9.66 3.29 -15.85
CA ILE A 105 -8.31 3.84 -15.61
C ILE A 105 -7.64 4.13 -16.94
N LYS A 106 -7.69 3.20 -17.88
CA LYS A 106 -7.15 3.38 -19.23
C LYS A 106 -7.79 4.57 -19.94
N ASN A 107 -9.11 4.65 -19.94
CA ASN A 107 -9.84 5.70 -20.66
C ASN A 107 -9.58 7.10 -20.10
N ASN A 108 -9.36 7.24 -18.79
CA ASN A 108 -9.22 8.55 -18.14
C ASN A 108 -7.76 8.97 -17.89
N TYR A 109 -6.86 8.01 -17.72
CA TYR A 109 -5.50 8.25 -17.22
C TYR A 109 -4.39 7.74 -18.15
N CYS A 110 -4.69 7.01 -19.22
CA CYS A 110 -3.74 6.72 -20.30
C CYS A 110 -3.87 7.76 -21.44
N PRO A 111 -2.78 8.23 -22.05
CA PRO A 111 -1.38 8.07 -21.62
C PRO A 111 -0.96 9.10 -20.57
N LYS A 112 -1.87 9.95 -20.06
CA LYS A 112 -1.56 11.14 -19.25
C LYS A 112 -0.79 10.85 -17.95
N VAL A 113 -1.06 9.70 -17.33
CA VAL A 113 -0.56 9.32 -16.00
C VAL A 113 0.08 7.94 -16.02
N PHE A 114 -0.45 7.03 -16.80
CA PHE A 114 0.02 5.66 -16.91
C PHE A 114 0.19 5.27 -18.38
N THR A 115 1.09 4.34 -18.64
CA THR A 115 1.19 3.63 -19.93
C THR A 115 -0.01 2.69 -20.10
N SER A 116 -0.32 2.31 -21.34
CA SER A 116 -1.42 1.39 -21.66
C SER A 116 -1.35 0.11 -20.82
N LYS A 117 -0.18 -0.53 -20.81
CA LYS A 117 0.10 -1.75 -20.05
C LYS A 117 -0.15 -1.61 -18.54
N ILE A 118 0.21 -0.48 -17.93
CA ILE A 118 -0.04 -0.24 -16.50
C ILE A 118 -1.53 0.01 -16.27
N SER A 119 -2.17 0.80 -17.14
CA SER A 119 -3.59 1.09 -17.00
C SER A 119 -4.47 -0.16 -17.18
N ASP A 120 -4.17 -1.02 -18.17
CA ASP A 120 -4.85 -2.30 -18.39
C ASP A 120 -4.70 -3.22 -17.18
N PHE A 121 -3.48 -3.35 -16.64
CA PHE A 121 -3.25 -4.12 -15.43
C PHE A 121 -4.06 -3.58 -14.25
N LEU A 122 -4.08 -2.25 -14.04
CA LEU A 122 -4.81 -1.65 -12.94
C LEU A 122 -6.31 -1.87 -13.07
N ASP A 123 -6.90 -1.66 -14.26
CA ASP A 123 -8.33 -1.90 -14.50
C ASP A 123 -8.72 -3.34 -14.16
N ASN A 124 -7.94 -4.32 -14.64
CA ASN A 124 -8.13 -5.73 -14.30
C ASN A 124 -7.97 -6.01 -12.80
N ALA A 125 -6.89 -5.52 -12.20
CA ALA A 125 -6.55 -5.79 -10.80
C ALA A 125 -7.57 -5.17 -9.83
N PHE A 126 -8.09 -3.96 -10.11
CA PHE A 126 -9.16 -3.36 -9.32
C PHE A 126 -10.46 -4.15 -9.45
N ALA A 127 -10.83 -4.58 -10.65
CA ALA A 127 -12.01 -5.41 -10.85
C ALA A 127 -11.91 -6.75 -10.12
N SER A 128 -10.74 -7.39 -10.15
CA SER A 128 -10.45 -8.63 -9.42
C SER A 128 -10.51 -8.42 -7.90
N ALA A 129 -9.86 -7.37 -7.38
CA ALA A 129 -9.85 -7.06 -5.95
C ALA A 129 -11.25 -6.73 -5.40
N ASN A 130 -12.12 -6.10 -6.20
CA ASN A 130 -13.49 -5.78 -5.79
C ASN A 130 -14.36 -7.02 -5.57
N LYS A 131 -14.02 -8.15 -6.20
CA LYS A 131 -14.69 -9.46 -6.02
C LYS A 131 -14.22 -10.23 -4.78
N VAL A 132 -13.23 -9.72 -4.04
CA VAL A 132 -12.74 -10.37 -2.82
C VAL A 132 -13.75 -10.15 -1.69
N GLU A 133 -14.37 -11.24 -1.22
CA GLU A 133 -15.38 -11.22 -0.16
C GLU A 133 -14.80 -10.80 1.21
N ASN A 134 -13.57 -11.21 1.51
CA ASN A 134 -12.92 -10.81 2.76
C ASN A 134 -12.52 -9.33 2.70
N ASP A 135 -13.25 -8.49 3.43
CA ASP A 135 -13.03 -7.05 3.50
C ASP A 135 -11.59 -6.67 3.83
N THR A 136 -10.97 -7.34 4.80
CA THR A 136 -9.61 -7.00 5.24
C THR A 136 -8.60 -7.29 4.14
N LYS A 137 -8.72 -8.44 3.46
CA LYS A 137 -7.90 -8.78 2.28
C LYS A 137 -8.12 -7.79 1.14
N ARG A 138 -9.37 -7.42 0.87
CA ARG A 138 -9.71 -6.40 -0.13
C ARG A 138 -9.03 -5.07 0.17
N TYR A 139 -9.10 -4.57 1.42
CA TYR A 139 -8.41 -3.34 1.79
C TYR A 139 -6.88 -3.46 1.75
N LEU A 140 -6.30 -4.63 2.07
CA LEU A 140 -4.87 -4.89 1.90
C LEU A 140 -4.45 -4.81 0.43
N LEU A 141 -5.24 -5.36 -0.50
CA LEU A 141 -5.02 -5.25 -1.95
C LEU A 141 -5.11 -3.79 -2.41
N LEU A 142 -6.14 -3.05 -1.99
CA LEU A 142 -6.27 -1.63 -2.30
C LEU A 142 -5.09 -0.81 -1.75
N HIS A 143 -4.61 -1.15 -0.55
CA HIS A 143 -3.41 -0.54 0.02
C HIS A 143 -2.16 -0.83 -0.80
N LEU A 144 -2.01 -2.07 -1.30
CA LEU A 144 -0.95 -2.44 -2.23
C LEU A 144 -1.01 -1.60 -3.52
N PHE A 145 -2.19 -1.39 -4.10
CA PHE A 145 -2.36 -0.54 -5.28
C PHE A 145 -1.95 0.91 -5.03
N ILE A 146 -2.32 1.49 -3.89
CA ILE A 146 -1.86 2.82 -3.49
C ILE A 146 -0.32 2.88 -3.49
N LYS A 147 0.34 1.85 -2.95
CA LYS A 147 1.81 1.78 -2.92
C LYS A 147 2.41 1.63 -4.30
N PHE A 148 1.82 0.78 -5.14
CA PHE A 148 2.23 0.57 -6.52
C PHE A 148 2.10 1.86 -7.33
N ILE A 149 0.92 2.50 -7.33
CA ILE A 149 0.66 3.76 -8.04
C ILE A 149 1.62 4.87 -7.58
N LEU A 150 1.86 5.00 -6.27
CA LEU A 150 2.81 5.99 -5.75
C LEU A 150 4.26 5.68 -6.14
N SER A 151 4.60 4.42 -6.40
CA SER A 151 5.93 4.04 -6.90
C SER A 151 6.09 4.26 -8.39
N CYS A 152 4.99 4.22 -9.15
CA CYS A 152 4.97 4.58 -10.56
C CYS A 152 5.27 6.07 -10.78
N ARG A 153 5.04 6.91 -9.75
CA ARG A 153 5.33 8.34 -9.75
C ARG A 153 6.77 8.62 -9.31
N GLN A 154 7.53 9.36 -10.12
CA GLN A 154 8.73 10.04 -9.62
C GLN A 154 8.30 11.27 -8.82
N PHE A 155 8.54 11.29 -7.51
CA PHE A 155 8.17 12.40 -6.65
C PHE A 155 8.77 13.73 -7.16
N GLY A 156 7.93 14.76 -7.35
CA GLY A 156 8.37 16.16 -7.50
C GLY A 156 8.43 16.72 -8.92
N LYS A 157 8.13 15.94 -9.97
CA LYS A 157 7.92 16.50 -11.31
C LYS A 157 6.42 16.83 -11.47
N PHE A 158 6.10 18.01 -11.97
CA PHE A 158 4.70 18.42 -12.24
C PHE A 158 4.28 18.14 -13.69
N THR A 159 5.26 17.86 -14.55
CA THR A 159 5.06 17.55 -15.98
C THR A 159 5.48 16.11 -16.22
N HIS A 160 4.52 15.27 -16.62
CA HIS A 160 4.74 13.81 -16.75
C HIS A 160 4.21 13.21 -18.03
N THR A 161 3.30 13.90 -18.72
CA THR A 161 2.68 13.38 -19.94
C THR A 161 3.72 13.05 -21.01
N ARG A 162 4.81 13.82 -21.12
CA ARG A 162 5.91 13.54 -22.07
C ARG A 162 6.65 12.26 -21.69
N ASP A 163 7.11 12.14 -20.45
CA ASP A 163 7.76 10.92 -19.94
C ASP A 163 6.91 9.66 -20.17
N THR A 164 5.59 9.72 -19.97
CA THR A 164 4.68 8.60 -20.24
C THR A 164 4.49 8.30 -21.72
N LEU A 165 4.45 9.33 -22.57
CA LEU A 165 4.37 9.16 -24.03
C LEU A 165 5.65 8.53 -24.58
N ASP A 166 6.81 8.92 -24.08
CA ASP A 166 8.10 8.37 -24.48
C ASP A 166 8.19 6.87 -24.09
N LEU A 167 7.77 6.53 -22.86
CA LEU A 167 7.69 5.13 -22.41
C LEU A 167 6.70 4.28 -23.22
N GLU A 168 5.59 4.88 -23.64
CA GLU A 168 4.58 4.24 -24.49
C GLU A 168 5.15 3.97 -25.89
N ALA A 169 5.84 4.95 -26.49
CA ALA A 169 6.47 4.84 -27.80
C ALA A 169 7.60 3.80 -27.83
N GLU A 170 8.35 3.69 -26.73
CA GLU A 170 9.42 2.70 -26.60
C GLU A 170 8.90 1.31 -26.18
N SER A 171 7.63 1.17 -25.78
CA SER A 171 7.06 -0.04 -25.16
C SER A 171 7.80 -0.52 -23.90
N ILE A 172 8.55 0.36 -23.23
CA ILE A 172 9.41 0.06 -22.09
C ILE A 172 8.74 0.52 -20.79
N LEU A 173 8.47 -0.41 -19.87
CA LEU A 173 8.22 -0.05 -18.46
C LEU A 173 9.50 0.55 -17.85
N HIS A 174 9.36 1.69 -17.17
CA HIS A 174 10.47 2.37 -16.49
C HIS A 174 11.20 1.41 -15.51
N PRO A 175 12.54 1.46 -15.38
CA PRO A 175 13.32 0.48 -14.61
C PRO A 175 12.82 0.24 -13.17
N LYS A 176 12.50 1.30 -12.43
CA LYS A 176 11.91 1.19 -11.07
C LYS A 176 10.58 0.44 -11.02
N GLN A 177 9.76 0.57 -12.08
CA GLN A 177 8.47 -0.10 -12.20
C GLN A 177 8.64 -1.55 -12.62
N ARG A 178 9.59 -1.84 -13.54
CA ARG A 178 10.01 -3.22 -13.87
C ARG A 178 10.52 -3.94 -12.64
N THR A 179 11.43 -3.35 -11.86
CA THR A 179 11.93 -3.99 -10.64
C THR A 179 10.81 -4.26 -9.65
N LEU A 180 9.83 -3.36 -9.47
CA LEU A 180 8.73 -3.60 -8.54
C LEU A 180 7.75 -4.66 -9.05
N LEU A 181 7.46 -4.67 -10.35
CA LEU A 181 6.62 -5.68 -10.98
C LEU A 181 7.31 -7.05 -10.98
N VAL A 182 8.61 -7.10 -11.25
CA VAL A 182 9.44 -8.30 -11.13
C VAL A 182 9.55 -8.72 -9.67
N MET A 183 9.74 -7.82 -8.70
CA MET A 183 9.71 -8.18 -7.27
C MET A 183 8.34 -8.70 -6.84
N LEU A 184 7.25 -8.16 -7.39
CA LEU A 184 5.91 -8.70 -7.16
C LEU A 184 5.83 -10.10 -7.77
N VAL A 185 6.15 -10.29 -9.05
CA VAL A 185 6.13 -11.59 -9.75
C VAL A 185 7.09 -12.62 -9.13
N VAL A 186 8.27 -12.20 -8.68
CA VAL A 186 9.27 -13.03 -8.00
C VAL A 186 8.79 -13.37 -6.60
N ALA A 187 8.23 -12.42 -5.84
CA ALA A 187 7.58 -12.74 -4.56
C ALA A 187 6.37 -13.68 -4.72
N LEU A 188 5.73 -13.70 -5.90
CA LEU A 188 4.69 -14.65 -6.28
C LEU A 188 5.25 -16.01 -6.67
N ALA A 189 6.40 -16.05 -7.34
CA ALA A 189 7.05 -17.28 -7.80
C ALA A 189 7.83 -17.99 -6.68
N GLU A 190 8.40 -17.25 -5.73
CA GLU A 190 9.30 -17.78 -4.69
C GLU A 190 8.57 -18.37 -3.48
N LYS A 191 7.24 -18.26 -3.38
CA LYS A 191 6.49 -18.76 -2.22
C LYS A 191 5.67 -20.02 -2.52
N LYS A 192 6.36 -21.13 -2.79
CA LYS A 192 5.94 -22.45 -2.29
C LYS A 192 6.28 -22.53 -0.78
N MET A 193 5.24 -22.44 0.07
CA MET A 193 5.11 -22.95 1.47
C MET A 193 6.38 -23.18 2.35
N LEU A 194 6.60 -22.49 3.48
CA LEU A 194 6.14 -22.73 4.90
C LEU A 194 7.35 -23.15 5.81
N PRO A 195 7.31 -23.19 7.16
CA PRO A 195 6.21 -22.96 8.14
C PRO A 195 6.55 -21.97 9.29
N LEU A 196 5.53 -21.69 10.13
CA LEU A 196 5.53 -21.10 11.50
C LEU A 196 6.59 -20.03 11.85
#